data_AF-A0A938CJM7-F1
#
_entry.id   AF-A0A938CJM7-F1
#
_cell.length_a   1.000
_cell.length_b   1.000
_cell.length_c   1.000
_cell.angle_alpha   90.00
_cell.angle_beta   90.00
_cell.angle_gamma   90.00
#
_symmetry.space_group_name_H-M   'P 1'
#
loop_
_entity.id
_entity.type
_entity.pdbx_description
1 polymer ?
#
loop_
_entity_poly.entity_id
_entity_poly.type
_entity_poly.pdbx_seq_one_letter_code
_entity_poly.pdbx_strand_id
1 'polypeptide(L)'
;MPQLDVTTWPSQLFWLAVTFIALYVVISRIAIPRTGGAIAKRRSTIEGDLASAQRLKGETDRAIAAYEEALSQARAKASAIGAEARAALNAEIDGERAKLDAALAGKIQNAEKRIAAAKGKAMADVSKVAAEIAGSIVAELTGAKVTKTALAAAVAKAAK
;
A
#
# COMPACT_ATOMS: atom_id res chain seq x y z
N MET A 1 -75.32 80.95 8.48
CA MET A 1 -73.97 80.59 8.96
C MET A 1 -73.03 80.70 7.77
N PRO A 2 -72.02 81.59 7.78
CA PRO A 2 -71.14 81.89 6.64
C PRO A 2 -70.24 80.71 6.19
N GLN A 3 -70.46 79.51 6.72
CA GLN A 3 -69.64 78.31 6.51
C GLN A 3 -70.14 77.43 5.34
N LEU A 4 -71.34 77.73 4.81
CA LEU A 4 -71.97 77.03 3.69
C LEU A 4 -72.17 77.98 2.49
N ASP A 5 -71.21 78.87 2.25
CA ASP A 5 -71.23 79.77 1.09
C ASP A 5 -70.62 79.06 -0.14
N VAL A 6 -71.50 78.47 -0.95
CA VAL A 6 -71.18 77.63 -2.13
C VAL A 6 -70.41 78.38 -3.22
N THR A 7 -70.33 79.71 -3.15
CA THR A 7 -69.59 80.55 -4.10
C THR A 7 -68.06 80.37 -3.99
N THR A 8 -67.56 79.94 -2.82
CA THR A 8 -66.12 79.70 -2.57
C THR A 8 -65.64 78.29 -2.89
N TRP A 9 -66.58 77.34 -3.05
CA TRP A 9 -66.30 75.91 -3.26
C TRP A 9 -65.50 75.62 -4.54
N PRO A 10 -65.73 76.27 -5.70
CA PRO A 10 -64.95 76.01 -6.90
C PRO A 10 -63.45 76.32 -6.73
N SER A 11 -63.11 77.39 -6.02
CA SER A 11 -61.72 77.78 -5.73
C SER A 11 -61.05 76.77 -4.80
N GLN A 12 -61.75 76.34 -3.75
CA GLN A 12 -61.25 75.33 -2.81
C GLN A 12 -61.04 73.97 -3.50
N LEU A 13 -61.96 73.56 -4.38
CA LEU A 13 -61.83 72.32 -5.17
C LEU A 13 -60.68 72.41 -6.19
N PHE A 14 -60.47 73.57 -6.82
CA PHE A 14 -59.33 73.79 -7.72
C PHE A 14 -58.00 73.63 -6.99
N TRP A 15 -57.80 74.33 -5.86
CA TRP A 15 -56.57 74.20 -5.07
C TRP A 15 -56.40 72.82 -4.44
N LEU A 16 -57.49 72.17 -4.04
CA LEU A 16 -57.46 70.77 -3.61
C LEU A 16 -56.94 69.87 -4.75
N ALA A 17 -57.46 70.01 -5.96
CA ALA A 17 -57.01 69.22 -7.11
C ALA A 17 -55.53 69.48 -7.43
N VAL A 18 -55.09 70.75 -7.43
CA VAL A 18 -53.69 71.12 -7.69
C VAL A 18 -52.75 70.53 -6.64
N THR A 19 -53.06 70.68 -5.35
CA THR A 19 -52.22 70.15 -4.26
C THR A 19 -52.25 68.63 -4.21
N PHE A 20 -53.38 68.00 -4.50
CA PHE A 20 -53.50 66.55 -4.59
C PHE A 20 -52.68 65.98 -5.74
N ILE A 21 -52.72 66.60 -6.92
CA ILE A 21 -51.89 66.20 -8.06
C ILE A 21 -50.41 66.38 -7.75
N ALA A 22 -50.02 67.50 -7.13
CA ALA A 22 -48.64 67.73 -6.71
C ALA A 22 -48.16 66.64 -5.74
N LEU A 23 -48.97 66.31 -4.72
CA LEU A 23 -48.68 65.24 -3.76
C LEU A 23 -48.60 63.88 -4.44
N TYR A 24 -49.53 63.57 -5.35
CA TYR A 24 -49.55 62.33 -6.12
C TYR A 24 -48.25 62.14 -6.91
N VAL A 25 -47.79 63.19 -7.59
CA VAL A 25 -46.52 63.16 -8.35
C VAL A 25 -45.33 62.93 -7.41
N VAL A 26 -45.29 63.59 -6.26
CA VAL A 26 -44.22 63.40 -5.26
C VAL A 26 -44.20 61.95 -4.75
N ILE A 27 -45.35 61.40 -4.37
CA ILE A 27 -45.43 60.02 -3.86
C ILE A 27 -45.05 59.03 -4.96
N SER A 28 -45.64 59.17 -6.15
CA SER A 28 -45.41 58.28 -7.29
C SER A 28 -43.95 58.28 -7.73
N ARG A 29 -43.31 59.46 -7.79
CA ARG A 29 -41.96 59.59 -8.33
C ARG A 29 -40.84 59.49 -7.30
N ILE A 30 -41.12 59.60 -6.00
CA ILE A 30 -40.09 59.63 -4.96
C ILE A 30 -40.33 58.54 -3.90
N ALA A 31 -41.53 58.48 -3.31
CA ALA A 31 -41.78 57.56 -2.19
C ALA A 31 -41.81 56.09 -2.65
N ILE A 32 -42.56 55.80 -3.72
CA ILE A 32 -42.68 54.43 -4.28
C ILE A 32 -41.33 53.88 -4.79
N PRO A 33 -40.53 54.61 -5.61
CA PRO A 33 -39.26 54.06 -6.09
C PRO A 33 -38.24 53.86 -4.96
N ARG A 34 -38.27 54.67 -3.89
CA ARG A 34 -37.38 54.49 -2.73
C ARG A 34 -37.67 53.21 -1.97
N THR A 35 -38.94 52.89 -1.71
CA THR A 35 -39.32 51.65 -1.03
C THR A 35 -39.11 50.43 -1.94
N GLY A 36 -39.44 50.56 -3.23
CA GLY A 36 -39.18 49.53 -4.24
C GLY A 36 -37.69 49.19 -4.37
N GLY A 37 -36.82 50.21 -4.40
CA GLY A 37 -35.36 50.03 -4.47
C GLY A 37 -34.79 49.31 -3.25
N ALA A 38 -35.28 49.60 -2.04
CA ALA A 38 -34.86 48.92 -0.82
C ALA A 38 -35.24 47.42 -0.83
N ILE A 39 -36.45 47.09 -1.29
CA ILE A 39 -36.92 45.70 -1.42
C ILE A 39 -36.10 44.97 -2.48
N ALA A 40 -35.90 45.59 -3.65
CA ALA A 40 -35.11 45.01 -4.74
C ALA A 40 -33.67 44.75 -4.31
N LYS A 41 -33.03 45.68 -3.59
CA LYS A 41 -31.68 45.50 -3.06
C LYS A 41 -31.60 44.31 -2.10
N ARG A 42 -32.55 44.19 -1.16
CA ARG A 42 -32.59 43.04 -0.25
C ARG A 42 -32.76 41.72 -0.98
N ARG A 43 -33.68 41.65 -1.96
CA ARG A 43 -33.88 40.46 -2.79
C ARG A 43 -32.60 40.07 -3.53
N SER A 44 -31.97 41.04 -4.19
CA SER A 44 -30.72 40.81 -4.92
C SER A 44 -29.58 40.33 -4.02
N THR A 45 -29.45 40.89 -2.81
CA THR A 45 -28.47 40.42 -1.83
C THR A 45 -28.77 38.97 -1.40
N ILE A 46 -30.01 38.66 -1.04
CA ILE A 46 -30.40 37.30 -0.62
C ILE A 46 -30.17 36.28 -1.74
N GLU A 47 -30.55 36.62 -2.97
CA GLU A 47 -30.32 35.76 -4.14
C GLU A 47 -28.82 35.55 -4.40
N GLY A 48 -28.02 36.61 -4.28
CA GLY A 48 -26.57 36.54 -4.42
C GLY A 48 -25.91 35.68 -3.33
N ASP A 49 -26.35 35.83 -2.09
CA ASP A 49 -25.87 35.05 -0.94
C ASP A 49 -26.26 33.57 -1.10
N LEU A 50 -27.50 33.30 -1.53
CA LEU A 50 -27.97 31.93 -1.77
C LEU A 50 -27.22 31.26 -2.92
N ALA A 51 -27.00 31.97 -4.03
CA ALA A 51 -26.22 31.47 -5.17
C ALA A 51 -24.78 31.18 -4.75
N SER A 52 -24.17 32.06 -3.96
CA SER A 52 -22.82 31.88 -3.42
C SER A 52 -22.75 30.67 -2.49
N ALA A 53 -23.72 30.51 -1.60
CA ALA A 53 -23.81 29.37 -0.69
C ALA A 53 -23.98 28.05 -1.46
N GLN A 54 -24.84 28.02 -2.49
CA GLN A 54 -25.02 26.85 -3.34
C GLN A 54 -23.74 26.50 -4.10
N ARG A 55 -23.03 27.50 -4.64
CA ARG A 55 -21.74 27.29 -5.31
C ARG A 55 -20.70 26.71 -4.37
N LEU A 56 -20.51 27.32 -3.20
CA LEU A 56 -19.56 26.86 -2.19
C LEU A 56 -19.89 25.46 -1.69
N LYS A 57 -21.19 25.15 -1.50
CA LYS A 57 -21.63 23.81 -1.15
C LYS A 57 -21.25 22.80 -2.24
N GLY A 58 -21.56 23.11 -3.51
CA GLY A 58 -21.22 22.23 -4.63
C GLY A 58 -19.70 22.03 -4.80
N GLU A 59 -18.90 23.08 -4.59
CA GLU A 59 -17.43 22.98 -4.57
C GLU A 59 -16.94 22.09 -3.43
N THR A 60 -17.53 22.23 -2.23
CA THR A 60 -17.20 21.41 -1.06
C THR A 60 -17.56 19.94 -1.29
N ASP A 61 -18.76 19.65 -1.79
CA ASP A 61 -19.22 18.29 -2.07
C ASP A 61 -18.30 17.62 -3.11
N ARG A 62 -17.87 18.34 -4.15
CA ARG A 62 -16.89 17.86 -5.13
C ARG A 62 -15.51 17.61 -4.51
N ALA A 63 -15.05 18.52 -3.65
CA ALA A 63 -13.77 18.37 -2.96
C ALA A 63 -13.78 17.16 -2.01
N ILE A 64 -14.87 16.93 -1.28
CA ILE A 64 -15.07 15.76 -0.43
C ILE A 64 -15.03 14.49 -1.27
N ALA A 65 -15.79 14.43 -2.37
CA ALA A 65 -15.82 13.26 -3.24
C ALA A 65 -14.42 12.94 -3.82
N ALA A 66 -13.70 13.95 -4.31
CA ALA A 66 -12.34 13.78 -4.83
C ALA A 66 -11.36 13.34 -3.73
N TYR A 67 -11.50 13.86 -2.51
CA TYR A 67 -10.68 13.48 -1.37
C TYR A 67 -10.93 12.02 -0.95
N GLU A 68 -12.19 11.61 -0.84
CA GLU A 68 -12.56 10.23 -0.52
C GLU A 68 -12.08 9.25 -1.59
N GLU A 69 -12.20 9.61 -2.87
CA GLU A 69 -11.67 8.82 -3.97
C GLU A 69 -10.14 8.70 -3.90
N ALA A 70 -9.43 9.80 -3.69
CA ALA A 70 -7.98 9.79 -3.55
C ALA A 70 -7.52 8.94 -2.35
N LEU A 71 -8.24 9.02 -1.22
CA LEU A 71 -7.95 8.20 -0.03
C LEU A 71 -8.21 6.72 -0.29
N SER A 72 -9.30 6.38 -0.96
CA SER A 72 -9.62 5.01 -1.41
C SER A 72 -8.51 4.46 -2.32
N GLN A 73 -8.13 5.21 -3.35
CA GLN A 73 -7.06 4.82 -4.27
C GLN A 73 -5.72 4.66 -3.56
N ALA A 74 -5.38 5.56 -2.63
CA ALA A 74 -4.15 5.48 -1.84
C ALA A 74 -4.11 4.22 -0.97
N ARG A 75 -5.22 3.88 -0.29
CA ARG A 75 -5.34 2.63 0.49
C ARG A 75 -5.22 1.39 -0.39
N ALA A 76 -5.87 1.38 -1.54
CA ALA A 76 -5.77 0.28 -2.51
C ALA A 76 -4.33 0.10 -3.00
N LYS A 77 -3.65 1.19 -3.37
CA LYS A 77 -2.24 1.16 -3.79
C LYS A 77 -1.31 0.68 -2.67
N ALA A 78 -1.50 1.15 -1.44
CA ALA A 78 -0.69 0.70 -0.30
C ALA A 78 -0.88 -0.81 -0.05
N SER A 79 -2.12 -1.30 -0.11
CA SER A 79 -2.41 -2.73 0.03
C SER A 79 -1.80 -3.56 -1.10
N ALA A 80 -1.87 -3.05 -2.35
CA ALA A 80 -1.29 -3.72 -3.50
C ALA A 80 0.24 -3.81 -3.39
N ILE A 81 0.92 -2.70 -3.05
CA ILE A 81 2.37 -2.67 -2.83
C ILE A 81 2.77 -3.65 -1.72
N GLY A 82 2.02 -3.67 -0.60
CA GLY A 82 2.28 -4.60 0.49
C GLY A 82 2.13 -6.07 0.09
N ALA A 83 1.13 -6.39 -0.74
CA ALA A 83 0.92 -7.73 -1.26
C ALA A 83 2.02 -8.14 -2.25
N GLU A 84 2.37 -7.25 -3.18
CA GLU A 84 3.42 -7.46 -4.17
C GLU A 84 4.80 -7.66 -3.51
N ALA A 85 5.15 -6.82 -2.53
CA ALA A 85 6.40 -6.94 -1.78
C ALA A 85 6.48 -8.28 -1.02
N ARG A 86 5.38 -8.73 -0.40
CA ARG A 86 5.33 -10.04 0.27
C ARG A 86 5.48 -11.19 -0.73
N ALA A 87 4.82 -11.10 -1.89
CA ALA A 87 4.92 -12.11 -2.93
C ALA A 87 6.35 -12.21 -3.49
N ALA A 88 6.98 -11.07 -3.78
CA ALA A 88 8.37 -11.01 -4.25
C ALA A 88 9.34 -11.56 -3.19
N LEU A 89 9.19 -11.17 -1.93
CA LEU A 89 10.03 -11.66 -0.83
C LEU A 89 9.89 -13.18 -0.66
N ASN A 90 8.67 -13.72 -0.71
CA ASN A 90 8.46 -15.17 -0.60
C ASN A 90 9.12 -15.91 -1.77
N ALA A 91 8.99 -15.40 -3.00
CA ALA A 91 9.62 -15.99 -4.17
C ALA A 91 11.17 -15.98 -4.06
N GLU A 92 11.75 -14.89 -3.53
CA GLU A 92 13.19 -14.80 -3.28
C GLU A 92 13.64 -15.78 -2.19
N ILE A 93 12.90 -15.86 -1.08
CA ILE A 93 13.16 -16.82 0.01
C ILE A 93 13.14 -18.26 -0.51
N ASP A 94 12.13 -18.62 -1.30
CA ASP A 94 12.02 -19.97 -1.85
C ASP A 94 13.15 -20.26 -2.85
N GLY A 95 13.55 -19.28 -3.65
CA GLY A 95 14.71 -19.38 -4.55
C GLY A 95 16.02 -19.58 -3.80
N GLU A 96 16.28 -18.81 -2.74
CA GLU A 96 17.49 -18.95 -1.92
C GLU A 96 17.50 -20.26 -1.12
N ARG A 97 16.34 -20.70 -0.61
CA ARG A 97 16.19 -22.02 0.02
C ARG A 97 16.56 -23.14 -0.95
N ALA A 98 16.02 -23.12 -2.17
CA ALA A 98 16.33 -24.13 -3.16
C ALA A 98 17.84 -24.18 -3.51
N LYS A 99 18.49 -23.02 -3.63
CA LYS A 99 19.95 -22.95 -3.84
C LYS A 99 20.72 -23.51 -2.65
N LEU A 100 20.33 -23.16 -1.43
CA LEU A 100 20.96 -23.63 -0.21
C LEU A 100 20.82 -25.15 -0.07
N ASP A 101 19.64 -25.69 -0.33
CA ASP A 101 19.37 -27.14 -0.29
C ASP A 101 20.22 -27.88 -1.32
N ALA A 102 20.33 -27.36 -2.55
CA ALA A 102 21.21 -27.93 -3.57
C ALA A 102 22.69 -27.90 -3.14
N ALA A 103 23.15 -26.78 -2.56
CA ALA A 103 24.52 -26.67 -2.06
C ALA A 103 24.79 -27.62 -0.88
N LEU A 104 23.84 -27.79 0.03
CA LEU A 104 23.93 -28.74 1.14
C LEU A 104 23.96 -30.18 0.64
N ALA A 105 23.10 -30.55 -0.31
CA ALA A 105 23.12 -31.87 -0.93
C ALA A 105 24.49 -32.18 -1.56
N GLY A 106 25.07 -31.22 -2.28
CA GLY A 106 26.42 -31.35 -2.85
C GLY A 106 27.51 -31.51 -1.78
N LYS A 107 27.43 -30.75 -0.67
CA LYS A 107 28.35 -30.90 0.46
C LYS A 107 28.23 -32.27 1.13
N ILE A 108 27.01 -32.79 1.30
CA ILE A 108 26.76 -34.13 1.85
C ILE A 108 27.37 -35.20 0.95
N GLN A 109 27.11 -35.17 -0.35
CA GLN A 109 27.70 -36.13 -1.29
C GLN A 109 29.24 -36.08 -1.29
N ASN A 110 29.84 -34.90 -1.21
CA ASN A 110 31.29 -34.76 -1.12
C ASN A 110 31.84 -35.29 0.21
N ALA A 111 31.14 -35.06 1.32
CA ALA A 111 31.50 -35.63 2.62
C ALA A 111 31.40 -37.16 2.61
N GLU A 112 30.34 -37.73 2.05
CA GLU A 112 30.16 -39.18 1.89
C GLU A 112 31.28 -39.80 1.06
N LYS A 113 31.66 -39.19 -0.08
CA LYS A 113 32.80 -39.64 -0.89
C LYS A 113 34.11 -39.63 -0.10
N ARG A 114 34.36 -38.57 0.69
CA ARG A 114 35.55 -38.46 1.54
C ARG A 114 35.56 -39.53 2.64
N ILE A 115 34.42 -39.79 3.27
CA ILE A 115 34.26 -40.84 4.29
C ILE A 115 34.50 -42.21 3.66
N ALA A 116 33.93 -42.49 2.49
CA ALA A 116 34.14 -43.76 1.78
C ALA A 116 35.62 -43.95 1.40
N ALA A 117 36.29 -42.91 0.88
CA ALA A 117 37.70 -42.96 0.56
C ALA A 117 38.58 -43.17 1.81
N ALA A 118 38.30 -42.46 2.90
CA ALA A 118 39.00 -42.62 4.17
C ALA A 118 38.80 -44.03 4.75
N LYS A 119 37.57 -44.57 4.70
CA LYS A 119 37.27 -45.95 5.11
C LYS A 119 38.04 -46.96 4.27
N GLY A 120 38.06 -46.80 2.94
CA GLY A 120 38.83 -47.67 2.04
C GLY A 120 40.32 -47.67 2.35
N LYS A 121 40.89 -46.48 2.59
CA LYS A 121 42.30 -46.34 2.98
C LYS A 121 42.59 -46.99 4.33
N ALA A 122 41.76 -46.73 5.35
CA ALA A 122 41.91 -47.33 6.67
C ALA A 122 41.84 -48.87 6.63
N MET A 123 40.90 -49.44 5.85
CA MET A 123 40.80 -50.90 5.68
C MET A 123 42.02 -51.50 4.96
N ALA A 124 42.57 -50.79 3.98
CA ALA A 124 43.80 -51.22 3.31
C ALA A 124 45.01 -51.16 4.25
N ASP A 125 45.12 -50.12 5.08
CA ASP A 125 46.19 -49.99 6.07
C ASP A 125 46.07 -51.07 7.16
N VAL A 126 44.85 -51.38 7.64
CA VAL A 126 44.60 -52.50 8.57
C VAL A 126 45.02 -53.83 7.96
N SER A 127 44.71 -54.08 6.68
CA SER A 127 45.10 -55.31 5.99
C SER A 127 46.61 -55.45 5.83
N LYS A 128 47.33 -54.34 5.60
CA LYS A 128 48.80 -54.32 5.59
C LYS A 128 49.39 -54.63 6.96
N VAL A 129 48.92 -53.95 8.00
CA VAL A 129 49.37 -54.17 9.39
C VAL A 129 49.08 -55.60 9.83
N ALA A 130 47.91 -56.15 9.50
CA ALA A 130 47.56 -57.54 9.78
C ALA A 130 48.50 -58.53 9.06
N ALA A 131 48.86 -58.29 7.80
CA ALA A 131 49.81 -59.12 7.07
C ALA A 131 51.24 -59.03 7.62
N GLU A 132 51.66 -57.85 8.08
CA GLU A 132 52.95 -57.65 8.76
C GLU A 132 52.98 -58.38 10.10
N ILE A 133 51.96 -58.22 10.95
CA ILE A 133 51.86 -58.91 12.25
C ILE A 133 51.80 -60.43 12.05
N ALA A 134 50.96 -60.93 11.13
CA ALA A 134 50.88 -62.35 10.84
C ALA A 134 52.22 -62.91 10.33
N GLY A 135 52.95 -62.15 9.51
CA GLY A 135 54.29 -62.51 9.06
C GLY A 135 55.30 -62.60 10.20
N SER A 136 55.28 -61.64 11.12
CA SER A 136 56.13 -61.66 12.32
C SER A 136 55.82 -62.86 13.23
N ILE A 137 54.54 -63.14 13.50
CA ILE A 137 54.12 -64.28 14.31
C ILE A 137 54.56 -65.61 13.68
N VAL A 138 54.40 -65.78 12.36
CA VAL A 138 54.80 -67.02 11.67
C VAL A 138 56.33 -67.18 11.67
N ALA A 139 57.08 -66.10 11.49
CA ALA A 139 58.54 -66.13 11.56
C ALA A 139 59.04 -66.52 12.95
N GLU A 140 58.39 -66.03 14.01
CA GLU A 140 58.74 -66.34 15.41
C GLU A 140 58.38 -67.78 15.82
N LEU A 141 57.24 -68.32 15.32
CA LEU A 141 56.78 -69.68 15.66
C LEU A 141 57.42 -70.80 14.83
N THR A 142 57.81 -70.54 13.57
CA THR A 142 58.26 -71.60 12.64
C THR A 142 59.70 -71.45 12.16
N GLY A 143 60.35 -70.31 12.40
CA GLY A 143 61.71 -70.02 11.94
C GLY A 143 61.86 -69.88 10.42
N ALA A 144 60.79 -70.04 9.64
CA ALA A 144 60.80 -69.97 8.18
C ALA A 144 60.30 -68.60 7.68
N LYS A 145 61.04 -67.98 6.75
CA LYS A 145 60.60 -66.73 6.09
C LYS A 145 59.54 -67.06 5.03
N VAL A 146 58.28 -66.81 5.34
CA VAL A 146 57.18 -66.87 4.37
C VAL A 146 57.23 -65.64 3.46
N THR A 147 56.97 -65.83 2.16
CA THR A 147 56.99 -64.74 1.18
C THR A 147 55.82 -63.77 1.39
N LYS A 148 56.10 -62.46 1.29
CA LYS A 148 55.12 -61.38 1.49
C LYS A 148 53.84 -61.57 0.64
N THR A 149 53.98 -62.15 -0.55
CA THR A 149 52.87 -62.41 -1.48
C THR A 149 51.91 -63.49 -0.96
N ALA A 150 52.41 -64.53 -0.30
CA ALA A 150 51.59 -65.61 0.28
C ALA A 150 50.84 -65.14 1.53
N LEU A 151 51.49 -64.33 2.38
CA LEU A 151 50.87 -63.70 3.56
C LEU A 151 49.75 -62.73 3.17
N ALA A 152 50.00 -61.85 2.19
CA ALA A 152 48.98 -60.93 1.70
C ALA A 152 47.76 -61.68 1.11
N ALA A 153 47.99 -62.76 0.36
CA ALA A 153 46.92 -63.59 -0.18
C ALA A 153 46.11 -64.33 0.91
N ALA A 154 46.77 -64.84 1.95
CA ALA A 154 46.11 -65.52 3.06
C ALA A 154 45.26 -64.56 3.91
N VAL A 155 45.78 -63.37 4.23
CA VAL A 155 45.04 -62.33 4.96
C VAL A 155 43.86 -61.82 4.12
N ALA A 156 44.04 -61.63 2.81
CA ALA A 156 42.94 -61.24 1.93
C ALA A 156 41.83 -62.32 1.83
N LYS A 157 42.20 -63.61 1.92
CA LYS A 157 41.24 -64.72 1.94
C LYS A 157 40.48 -64.83 3.27
N ALA A 158 41.09 -64.40 4.37
CA ALA A 158 40.46 -64.36 5.70
C ALA A 158 39.62 -63.09 5.96
N ALA A 159 39.89 -61.99 5.24
CA ALA A 159 39.15 -60.73 5.33
C ALA A 159 37.87 -60.69 4.45
N LYS A 160 37.58 -61.77 3.72
CA LYS A 160 36.41 -61.94 2.86
C LYS A 160 35.30 -62.65 3.62
#